data_AF-A0A428R5Z5-F1
#
_entry.id   AF-A0A428R5Z5-F1
#
_cell.length_a   1.000
_cell.length_b   1.000
_cell.length_c   1.000
_cell.angle_alpha   90.00
_cell.angle_beta   90.00
_cell.angle_gamma   90.00
#
_symmetry.space_group_name_H-M   'P 1'
#
loop_
_entity.id
_entity.type
_entity.pdbx_description
1 polymer ?
#
loop_
_entity_poly.entity_id
_entity_poly.type
_entity_poly.pdbx_seq_one_letter_code
_entity_poly.pdbx_strand_id
1 'polypeptide(L)'
;MSYPAHQANNARVPPTPPAPEVSNIDKRNQEWIRCQYKDNLIGGVKLFSHARRPSTYVPPAYAIDNWPRSYRVNLAEMQRMRIQRLQYKLAYHARDLYKAEVDSWEAWEKDLQDYIQAVQEHDYMQKRGGESRDPFLITGERQGDRDILDTVMKDIRLPSQKSTAFKWEMERISPVATRRDKRAENQIARLGVATIGAAFLIAPMWLCILVLDTLQALWMTTIFVAVFGIMMAFVLPESLAVLSATAAYAAVLVVFVALVAEKGES
;
A
#
# COMPACT_ATOMS: atom_id res chain seq x y z
N MET A 1 23.00 -7.94 -76.47
CA MET A 1 22.45 -7.18 -75.33
C MET A 1 21.08 -7.75 -75.01
N SER A 2 21.02 -8.71 -74.08
CA SER A 2 19.79 -9.35 -73.62
C SER A 2 19.84 -9.41 -72.10
N TYR A 3 18.90 -8.76 -71.43
CA TYR A 3 18.71 -8.85 -69.99
C TYR A 3 17.82 -10.06 -69.67
N PRO A 4 18.13 -10.89 -68.66
CA PRO A 4 17.20 -11.89 -68.16
C PRO A 4 16.28 -11.30 -67.07
N ALA A 5 15.01 -11.70 -67.11
CA ALA A 5 13.98 -11.31 -66.17
C ALA A 5 14.21 -11.93 -64.79
N HIS A 6 14.09 -11.10 -63.74
CA HIS A 6 14.09 -11.53 -62.35
C HIS A 6 12.81 -12.31 -62.02
N GLN A 7 12.98 -13.56 -61.59
CA GLN A 7 11.93 -14.40 -61.04
C GLN A 7 11.76 -14.05 -59.54
N ALA A 8 10.62 -13.46 -59.18
CA ALA A 8 10.28 -13.13 -57.80
C ALA A 8 9.92 -14.40 -57.02
N ASN A 9 10.70 -14.69 -55.99
CA ASN A 9 10.55 -15.86 -55.13
C ASN A 9 9.50 -15.54 -54.04
N ASN A 10 8.28 -16.07 -54.20
CA ASN A 10 7.22 -15.98 -53.19
C ASN A 10 7.52 -16.93 -52.02
N ALA A 11 8.31 -16.47 -51.06
CA ALA A 11 8.48 -17.16 -49.78
C ALA A 11 7.16 -17.13 -49.00
N ARG A 12 6.52 -18.29 -48.83
CA ARG A 12 5.37 -18.47 -47.95
C ARG A 12 5.78 -18.14 -46.52
N VAL A 13 5.14 -17.14 -45.94
CA VAL A 13 5.15 -16.89 -44.50
C VAL A 13 4.60 -18.15 -43.80
N PRO A 14 5.31 -18.74 -42.83
CA PRO A 14 4.79 -19.88 -42.09
C PRO A 14 3.52 -19.47 -41.32
N PRO A 15 2.51 -20.35 -41.22
CA PRO A 15 1.30 -20.05 -40.47
C PRO A 15 1.68 -19.71 -39.02
N THR A 16 1.20 -18.57 -38.54
CA THR A 16 1.29 -18.17 -37.14
C THR A 16 0.78 -19.31 -36.26
N PRO A 17 1.53 -19.78 -35.26
CA PRO A 17 1.04 -20.83 -34.38
C PRO A 17 -0.26 -20.38 -33.72
N PRO A 18 -1.29 -21.25 -33.64
CA PRO A 18 -2.53 -20.93 -32.97
C PRO A 18 -2.23 -20.53 -31.52
N ALA A 19 -2.82 -19.42 -31.09
CA ALA A 19 -2.71 -18.97 -29.70
C ALA A 19 -3.08 -20.12 -28.76
N PRO A 20 -2.33 -20.33 -27.65
CA PRO A 20 -2.56 -21.47 -26.77
C PRO A 20 -4.01 -21.49 -26.29
N GLU A 21 -4.67 -22.62 -26.52
CA GLU A 21 -6.07 -22.84 -26.18
C GLU A 21 -6.25 -22.78 -24.66
N VAL A 22 -6.75 -21.64 -24.17
CA VAL A 22 -6.98 -21.39 -22.75
C VAL A 22 -7.96 -22.44 -22.21
N SER A 23 -7.48 -23.30 -21.30
CA SER A 23 -8.27 -24.39 -20.73
C SER A 23 -9.59 -23.88 -20.15
N ASN A 24 -10.65 -24.69 -20.26
CA ASN A 24 -12.00 -24.34 -19.78
C ASN A 24 -12.05 -24.07 -18.25
N ILE A 25 -11.03 -24.54 -17.52
CA ILE A 25 -10.82 -24.24 -16.11
C ILE A 25 -10.30 -22.80 -15.93
N ASP A 26 -9.30 -22.40 -16.70
CA ASP A 26 -8.74 -21.04 -16.65
C ASP A 26 -9.81 -19.98 -16.98
N LYS A 27 -10.72 -20.25 -17.93
CA LYS A 27 -11.86 -19.37 -18.24
C LYS A 27 -12.80 -19.15 -17.06
N ARG A 28 -13.23 -20.23 -16.37
CA ARG A 28 -14.11 -20.13 -15.19
C ARG A 28 -13.46 -19.37 -14.04
N ASN A 29 -12.17 -19.56 -13.82
CA ASN A 29 -11.45 -18.87 -12.76
C ASN A 29 -11.27 -17.39 -13.06
N GLN A 30 -10.94 -17.04 -14.31
CA GLN A 30 -10.89 -15.64 -14.74
C GLN A 30 -12.24 -14.95 -14.58
N GLU A 31 -13.34 -15.67 -14.82
CA GLU A 31 -14.68 -15.15 -14.64
C GLU A 31 -15.05 -14.94 -13.16
N TRP A 32 -14.64 -15.86 -12.28
CA TRP A 32 -14.77 -15.69 -10.84
C TRP A 32 -13.99 -14.47 -10.32
N ILE A 33 -12.71 -14.34 -10.69
CA ILE A 33 -11.89 -13.16 -10.33
C ILE A 33 -12.55 -11.89 -10.88
N ARG A 34 -13.04 -11.91 -12.13
CA ARG A 34 -13.73 -10.75 -12.71
C ARG A 34 -14.94 -10.35 -11.87
N CYS A 35 -15.79 -11.31 -11.49
CA CYS A 35 -16.99 -11.04 -10.71
C CYS A 35 -16.69 -10.48 -9.32
N GLN A 36 -15.68 -11.04 -8.63
CA GLN A 36 -15.30 -10.62 -7.27
C GLN A 36 -14.84 -9.15 -7.21
N TYR A 37 -14.16 -8.67 -8.26
CA TYR A 37 -13.57 -7.32 -8.30
C TYR A 37 -14.38 -6.31 -9.12
N LYS A 38 -15.41 -6.76 -9.85
CA LYS A 38 -16.20 -5.94 -10.78
C LYS A 38 -16.70 -4.65 -10.14
N ASP A 39 -17.23 -4.76 -8.93
CA ASP A 39 -17.89 -3.64 -8.25
C ASP A 39 -16.88 -2.63 -7.67
N ASN A 40 -15.62 -3.02 -7.51
CA ASN A 40 -14.55 -2.16 -6.99
C ASN A 40 -13.65 -1.56 -8.10
N LEU A 41 -13.73 -2.10 -9.31
CA LEU A 41 -12.93 -1.65 -10.46
C LEU A 41 -13.39 -0.29 -10.98
N ILE A 42 -14.71 -0.10 -11.13
CA ILE A 42 -15.28 1.11 -11.72
C ILE A 42 -16.36 1.68 -10.80
N GLY A 43 -16.11 2.90 -10.31
CA GLY A 43 -17.06 3.64 -9.49
C GLY A 43 -17.69 4.80 -10.25
N GLY A 44 -18.99 5.03 -10.03
CA GLY A 44 -19.65 6.27 -10.44
C GLY A 44 -19.32 7.40 -9.47
N VAL A 45 -19.02 8.60 -10.00
CA VAL A 45 -18.69 9.79 -9.20
C VAL A 45 -19.60 10.93 -9.59
N LYS A 46 -20.10 11.60 -8.56
CA LYS A 46 -20.78 12.89 -8.73
C LYS A 46 -19.74 13.98 -8.75
N LEU A 47 -19.69 14.72 -9.85
CA LEU A 47 -18.83 15.88 -9.94
C LEU A 47 -19.39 17.01 -9.06
N PHE A 48 -18.53 17.69 -8.32
CA PHE A 48 -18.92 18.87 -7.55
C PHE A 48 -19.36 20.01 -8.48
N SER A 49 -20.22 20.91 -7.98
CA SER A 49 -20.89 21.96 -8.77
C SER A 49 -19.92 22.97 -9.37
N HIS A 50 -18.71 23.06 -8.83
CA HIS A 50 -17.66 23.97 -9.27
C HIS A 50 -16.75 23.34 -10.33
N ALA A 51 -16.89 22.04 -10.63
CA ALA A 51 -16.18 21.43 -11.74
C ALA A 51 -16.77 21.94 -13.06
N ARG A 52 -15.90 22.46 -13.94
CA ARG A 52 -16.30 22.88 -15.30
C ARG A 52 -17.07 21.73 -15.97
N ARG A 53 -18.28 22.03 -16.43
CA ARG A 53 -19.08 21.07 -17.21
C ARG A 53 -18.33 20.79 -18.52
N PRO A 54 -18.24 19.53 -18.96
CA PRO A 54 -17.71 19.22 -20.28
C PRO A 54 -18.53 19.96 -21.34
N SER A 55 -17.89 20.52 -22.37
CA SER A 55 -18.63 21.23 -23.43
C SER A 55 -19.57 20.31 -24.22
N THR A 56 -19.33 19.01 -24.17
CA THR A 56 -20.09 17.94 -24.82
C THR A 56 -21.18 17.33 -23.94
N TYR A 57 -21.33 17.77 -22.68
CA TYR A 57 -22.31 17.19 -21.77
C TYR A 57 -23.72 17.68 -22.11
N VAL A 58 -24.50 16.80 -22.74
CA VAL A 58 -25.96 16.96 -22.87
C VAL A 58 -26.61 16.15 -21.76
N PRO A 59 -27.29 16.79 -20.79
CA PRO A 59 -28.01 16.05 -19.74
C PRO A 59 -29.11 15.19 -20.39
N PRO A 60 -29.30 13.94 -19.96
CA PRO A 60 -30.43 13.13 -20.41
C PRO A 60 -31.74 13.84 -20.06
N ALA A 61 -32.71 13.88 -20.98
CA ALA A 61 -33.99 14.60 -20.82
C ALA A 61 -34.83 14.14 -19.60
N TYR A 62 -34.47 13.03 -18.96
CA TYR A 62 -35.13 12.42 -17.80
C TYR A 62 -34.22 12.28 -16.57
N ALA A 63 -33.04 12.90 -16.56
CA ALA A 63 -32.15 12.86 -15.40
C ALA A 63 -32.72 13.74 -14.26
N ILE A 64 -33.18 13.10 -13.18
CA ILE A 64 -33.65 13.77 -11.96
C ILE A 64 -32.54 14.65 -11.34
N ASP A 65 -31.26 14.34 -11.63
CA ASP A 65 -30.10 15.12 -11.26
C ASP A 65 -29.32 15.63 -12.49
N ASN A 66 -29.32 16.97 -12.72
CA ASN A 66 -28.58 17.67 -13.80
C ASN A 66 -27.05 17.65 -13.64
N TRP A 67 -26.51 16.69 -12.89
CA TRP A 67 -25.11 16.65 -12.52
C TRP A 67 -24.34 15.75 -13.48
N PRO A 68 -23.24 16.26 -14.07
CA PRO A 68 -22.42 15.43 -14.93
C PRO A 68 -21.87 14.27 -14.10
N ARG A 69 -22.17 13.06 -14.56
CA ARG A 69 -21.66 11.82 -13.96
C ARG A 69 -20.30 11.56 -14.56
N SER A 70 -19.34 11.23 -13.72
CA SER A 70 -18.03 10.79 -14.16
C SER A 70 -17.69 9.43 -13.58
N TYR A 71 -16.60 8.87 -14.06
CA TYR A 71 -16.15 7.54 -13.67
C TYR A 71 -14.88 7.64 -12.82
N ARG A 72 -14.64 6.62 -12.01
CA ARG A 72 -13.36 6.34 -11.37
C ARG A 72 -12.95 4.94 -11.72
N VAL A 73 -11.69 4.77 -12.12
CA VAL A 73 -11.09 3.47 -12.40
C VAL A 73 -9.94 3.26 -11.44
N ASN A 74 -9.97 2.13 -10.71
CA ASN A 74 -8.97 1.79 -9.72
C ASN A 74 -7.94 0.80 -10.28
N LEU A 75 -6.74 1.29 -10.59
CA LEU A 75 -5.65 0.46 -11.10
C LEU A 75 -5.04 -0.44 -10.01
N ALA A 76 -5.18 -0.07 -8.73
CA ALA A 76 -4.73 -0.93 -7.64
C ALA A 76 -5.58 -2.21 -7.55
N GLU A 77 -6.88 -2.14 -7.84
CA GLU A 77 -7.74 -3.33 -7.93
C GLU A 77 -7.37 -4.20 -9.13
N MET A 78 -7.02 -3.61 -10.26
CA MET A 78 -6.49 -4.37 -11.40
C MET A 78 -5.20 -5.13 -11.03
N GLN A 79 -4.30 -4.50 -10.26
CA GLN A 79 -3.10 -5.17 -9.78
C GLN A 79 -3.43 -6.31 -8.82
N ARG A 80 -4.42 -6.15 -7.93
CA ARG A 80 -4.90 -7.23 -7.05
C ARG A 80 -5.43 -8.42 -7.86
N MET A 81 -6.20 -8.18 -8.91
CA MET A 81 -6.65 -9.22 -9.83
C MET A 81 -5.48 -9.94 -10.52
N ARG A 82 -4.45 -9.19 -10.95
CA ARG A 82 -3.24 -9.77 -11.55
C ARG A 82 -2.53 -10.72 -10.57
N ILE A 83 -2.37 -10.30 -9.31
CA ILE A 83 -1.73 -11.11 -8.26
C ILE A 83 -2.53 -12.40 -8.04
N GLN A 84 -3.85 -12.32 -7.89
CA GLN A 84 -4.67 -13.52 -7.68
C GLN A 84 -4.62 -14.49 -8.86
N ARG A 85 -4.63 -13.96 -10.10
CA ARG A 85 -4.48 -14.78 -11.30
C ARG A 85 -3.14 -15.54 -11.29
N LEU A 86 -2.06 -14.88 -10.88
CA LEU A 86 -0.74 -15.50 -10.77
C LEU A 86 -0.66 -16.52 -9.63
N GLN A 87 -1.28 -16.24 -8.47
CA GLN A 87 -1.38 -17.22 -7.37
C GLN A 87 -2.07 -18.50 -7.82
N TYR A 88 -3.15 -18.37 -8.58
CA TYR A 88 -3.87 -19.51 -9.12
C TYR A 88 -3.00 -20.32 -10.08
N LYS A 89 -2.31 -19.66 -11.02
CA LYS A 89 -1.39 -20.32 -11.95
C LYS A 89 -0.29 -21.07 -11.21
N LEU A 90 0.33 -20.44 -10.20
CA LEU A 90 1.35 -21.07 -9.38
C LEU A 90 0.84 -22.26 -8.58
N ALA A 91 -0.39 -22.19 -8.05
CA ALA A 91 -1.01 -23.32 -7.38
C ALA A 91 -1.24 -24.51 -8.34
N TYR A 92 -1.56 -24.22 -9.60
CA TYR A 92 -1.68 -25.24 -10.64
C TYR A 92 -0.33 -25.88 -10.95
N HIS A 93 0.71 -25.08 -11.18
CA HIS A 93 2.08 -25.57 -11.38
C HIS A 93 2.56 -26.41 -10.19
N ALA A 94 2.30 -25.97 -8.96
CA ALA A 94 2.66 -26.73 -7.75
C ALA A 94 1.96 -28.08 -7.67
N ARG A 95 0.68 -28.15 -8.09
CA ARG A 95 -0.08 -29.40 -8.17
C ARG A 95 0.49 -30.33 -9.24
N ASP A 96 0.87 -29.81 -10.39
CA ASP A 96 1.41 -30.61 -11.50
C ASP A 96 2.83 -31.11 -11.18
N LEU A 97 3.65 -30.29 -10.51
CA LEU A 97 4.92 -30.69 -9.89
C LEU A 97 4.75 -31.84 -8.91
N TYR A 98 3.72 -31.78 -8.05
CA TYR A 98 3.43 -32.84 -7.09
C TYR A 98 3.02 -34.16 -7.79
N LYS A 99 2.34 -34.07 -8.93
CA LYS A 99 1.91 -35.23 -9.73
C LYS A 99 2.97 -35.77 -10.68
N ALA A 100 4.16 -35.14 -10.73
CA ALA A 100 5.25 -35.45 -11.66
C ALA A 100 4.88 -35.33 -13.16
N GLU A 101 3.91 -34.46 -13.49
CA GLU A 101 3.52 -34.14 -14.87
C GLU A 101 4.09 -32.76 -15.27
N VAL A 102 5.42 -32.62 -15.27
CA VAL A 102 6.05 -31.34 -15.61
C VAL A 102 6.62 -31.38 -17.02
N ASP A 103 5.89 -30.76 -17.95
CA ASP A 103 6.31 -30.62 -19.34
C ASP A 103 7.37 -29.51 -19.54
N SER A 104 7.41 -28.48 -18.67
CA SER A 104 8.37 -27.37 -18.78
C SER A 104 8.66 -26.70 -17.44
N TRP A 105 9.94 -26.73 -17.03
CA TRP A 105 10.44 -26.06 -15.83
C TRP A 105 10.48 -24.53 -15.97
N GLU A 106 10.69 -24.03 -17.19
CA GLU A 106 10.82 -22.59 -17.47
C GLU A 106 9.49 -21.84 -17.30
N ALA A 107 8.36 -22.51 -17.55
CA ALA A 107 7.03 -21.88 -17.52
C ALA A 107 6.61 -21.46 -16.11
N TRP A 108 6.80 -22.33 -15.12
CA TRP A 108 6.41 -22.02 -13.74
C TRP A 108 7.41 -21.08 -13.05
N GLU A 109 8.70 -21.16 -13.38
CA GLU A 109 9.73 -20.23 -12.89
C GLU A 109 9.42 -18.79 -13.34
N LYS A 110 9.05 -18.62 -14.62
CA LYS A 110 8.61 -17.33 -15.14
C LYS A 110 7.36 -16.82 -14.45
N ASP A 111 6.33 -17.66 -14.28
CA ASP A 111 5.11 -17.28 -13.57
C ASP A 111 5.40 -16.91 -12.09
N LEU A 112 6.41 -17.54 -11.48
CA LEU A 112 6.85 -17.23 -10.11
C LEU A 112 7.54 -15.87 -10.07
N GLN A 113 8.43 -15.59 -11.02
CA GLN A 113 9.08 -14.30 -11.16
C GLN A 113 8.05 -13.19 -11.39
N ASP A 114 7.07 -13.41 -12.27
CA ASP A 114 5.98 -12.48 -12.54
C ASP A 114 5.12 -12.22 -11.29
N TYR A 115 4.90 -13.24 -10.45
CA TYR A 115 4.21 -13.10 -9.17
C TYR A 115 5.00 -12.26 -8.17
N ILE A 116 6.29 -12.55 -7.98
CA ILE A 116 7.15 -11.78 -7.08
C ILE A 116 7.19 -10.31 -7.52
N GLN A 117 7.37 -10.08 -8.82
CA GLN A 117 7.35 -8.75 -9.41
C GLN A 117 6.01 -8.05 -9.17
N ALA A 118 4.88 -8.72 -9.40
CA ALA A 118 3.55 -8.16 -9.17
C ALA A 118 3.31 -7.77 -7.70
N VAL A 119 3.82 -8.57 -6.76
CA VAL A 119 3.75 -8.27 -5.32
C VAL A 119 4.62 -7.04 -4.97
N GLN A 120 5.83 -6.94 -5.51
CA GLN A 120 6.70 -5.76 -5.30
C GLN A 120 6.06 -4.49 -5.87
N GLU A 121 5.47 -4.56 -7.06
CA GLU A 121 4.72 -3.46 -7.68
C GLU A 121 3.51 -3.06 -6.83
N HIS A 122 2.82 -4.03 -6.22
CA HIS A 122 1.71 -3.75 -5.32
C HIS A 122 2.17 -3.04 -4.04
N ASP A 123 3.28 -3.47 -3.45
CA ASP A 123 3.89 -2.78 -2.30
C ASP A 123 4.31 -1.34 -2.64
N TYR A 124 4.78 -1.12 -3.87
CA TYR A 124 5.07 0.20 -4.40
C TYR A 124 3.78 1.04 -4.54
N MET A 125 2.73 0.48 -5.14
CA MET A 125 1.43 1.13 -5.27
C MET A 125 0.88 1.55 -3.90
N GLN A 126 0.98 0.68 -2.90
CA GLN A 126 0.52 0.97 -1.54
C GLN A 126 1.36 2.07 -0.85
N LYS A 127 2.67 2.18 -1.14
CA LYS A 127 3.50 3.29 -0.60
C LYS A 127 3.05 4.66 -1.13
N ARG A 128 2.60 4.70 -2.38
CA ARG A 128 2.27 5.92 -3.11
C ARG A 128 0.77 6.29 -3.04
N GLY A 129 -0.12 5.31 -2.88
CA GLY A 129 -1.58 5.50 -2.82
C GLY A 129 -2.14 6.15 -1.55
N GLY A 130 -1.32 6.89 -0.80
CA GLY A 130 -1.73 7.76 0.30
C GLY A 130 -1.38 9.24 0.06
N GLU A 131 -0.79 9.57 -1.09
CA GLU A 131 -0.52 10.94 -1.49
C GLU A 131 -1.83 11.63 -1.94
N SER A 132 -1.95 12.95 -1.76
CA SER A 132 -3.13 13.73 -2.17
C SER A 132 -3.50 13.56 -3.65
N ARG A 133 -2.58 13.06 -4.47
CA ARG A 133 -2.79 12.73 -5.87
C ARG A 133 -2.35 11.29 -6.14
N ASP A 134 -3.22 10.34 -5.84
CA ASP A 134 -2.96 8.93 -6.17
C ASP A 134 -2.80 8.77 -7.70
N PRO A 135 -1.65 8.27 -8.20
CA PRO A 135 -1.40 8.00 -9.61
C PRO A 135 -2.08 6.70 -10.09
N PHE A 136 -2.53 5.83 -9.19
CA PHE A 136 -3.21 4.58 -9.50
C PHE A 136 -4.74 4.71 -9.50
N LEU A 137 -5.22 5.94 -9.31
CA LEU A 137 -6.63 6.28 -9.42
C LEU A 137 -6.82 7.23 -10.61
N ILE A 138 -7.54 6.74 -11.62
CA ILE A 138 -8.01 7.57 -12.73
C ILE A 138 -9.39 8.07 -12.33
N THR A 139 -9.54 9.37 -12.09
CA THR A 139 -10.81 9.98 -11.62
C THR A 139 -11.27 11.06 -12.57
N GLY A 140 -12.52 11.00 -13.00
CA GLY A 140 -13.10 12.04 -13.85
C GLY A 140 -13.33 13.40 -13.16
N GLU A 141 -12.94 13.53 -11.89
CA GLU A 141 -12.78 14.82 -11.22
C GLU A 141 -11.60 15.63 -11.76
N ARG A 142 -10.58 14.94 -12.32
CA ARG A 142 -9.44 15.57 -12.98
C ARG A 142 -9.75 15.72 -14.46
N GLN A 143 -9.46 16.89 -15.03
CA GLN A 143 -9.81 17.16 -16.44
C GLN A 143 -9.12 16.20 -17.42
N GLY A 144 -7.82 15.93 -17.23
CA GLY A 144 -7.08 15.03 -18.11
C GLY A 144 -7.60 13.59 -18.07
N ASP A 145 -7.85 13.08 -16.87
CA ASP A 145 -8.43 11.75 -16.67
C ASP A 145 -9.86 11.67 -17.24
N ARG A 146 -10.63 12.76 -17.17
CA ARG A 146 -11.99 12.81 -17.70
C ARG A 146 -12.01 12.63 -19.22
N ASP A 147 -11.12 13.27 -19.97
CA ASP A 147 -11.11 13.15 -21.43
C ASP A 147 -10.78 11.70 -21.86
N ILE A 148 -9.89 11.03 -21.09
CA ILE A 148 -9.57 9.61 -21.26
C ILE A 148 -10.80 8.75 -20.93
N LEU A 149 -11.43 8.98 -19.78
CA LEU A 149 -12.59 8.21 -19.33
C LEU A 149 -13.80 8.40 -20.24
N ASP A 150 -14.05 9.61 -20.73
CA ASP A 150 -15.13 9.90 -21.68
C ASP A 150 -14.90 9.20 -23.01
N THR A 151 -13.63 8.99 -23.41
CA THR A 151 -13.29 8.22 -24.60
C THR A 151 -13.51 6.72 -24.40
N VAL A 152 -13.11 6.17 -23.25
CA VAL A 152 -13.11 4.72 -22.98
C VAL A 152 -14.48 4.21 -22.51
N MET A 153 -15.28 5.04 -21.83
CA MET A 153 -16.51 4.61 -21.16
C MET A 153 -17.81 4.89 -21.95
N LYS A 154 -17.73 5.31 -23.21
CA LYS A 154 -18.91 5.73 -24.03
C LYS A 154 -20.02 4.69 -24.06
N ASP A 155 -19.66 3.41 -24.05
CA ASP A 155 -20.61 2.30 -24.20
C ASP A 155 -21.05 1.69 -22.85
N ILE A 156 -20.51 2.18 -21.72
CA ILE A 156 -20.70 1.55 -20.41
C ILE A 156 -21.76 2.30 -19.60
N ARG A 157 -22.95 1.69 -19.47
CA ARG A 157 -24.01 2.13 -18.56
C ARG A 157 -23.80 1.50 -17.18
N LEU A 158 -23.17 2.24 -16.26
CA LEU A 158 -23.03 1.80 -14.87
C LEU A 158 -24.28 2.11 -14.05
N PRO A 159 -24.70 1.23 -13.13
CA PRO A 159 -25.70 1.57 -12.14
C PRO A 159 -25.21 2.76 -11.31
N SER A 160 -26.10 3.71 -11.04
CA SER A 160 -25.82 4.90 -10.22
C SER A 160 -25.61 4.50 -8.76
N GLN A 161 -24.46 3.91 -8.43
CA GLN A 161 -24.10 3.62 -7.07
C GLN A 161 -23.60 4.89 -6.41
N LYS A 162 -24.25 5.30 -5.31
CA LYS A 162 -23.85 6.44 -4.48
C LYS A 162 -22.61 6.06 -3.68
N SER A 163 -21.45 5.98 -4.31
CA SER A 163 -20.19 5.85 -3.58
C SER A 163 -19.81 7.24 -3.05
N THR A 164 -19.88 7.42 -1.73
CA THR A 164 -19.30 8.59 -1.08
C THR A 164 -17.78 8.50 -1.20
N ALA A 165 -17.16 9.61 -1.63
CA ALA A 165 -15.74 9.66 -1.98
C ALA A 165 -14.76 9.26 -0.85
N PHE A 166 -15.23 9.03 0.37
CA PHE A 166 -14.42 8.69 1.55
C PHE A 166 -14.53 7.23 2.03
N LYS A 167 -15.61 6.50 1.71
CA LYS A 167 -15.85 5.17 2.31
C LYS A 167 -14.87 4.11 1.81
N TRP A 168 -14.49 4.18 0.54
CA TRP A 168 -13.64 3.19 -0.12
C TRP A 168 -12.15 3.30 0.25
N GLU A 169 -11.66 4.46 0.70
CA GLU A 169 -10.27 4.63 1.14
C GLU A 169 -10.01 4.00 2.51
N MET A 170 -11.06 3.97 3.36
CA MET A 170 -11.06 3.29 4.66
C MET A 170 -11.29 1.78 4.53
N GLU A 171 -12.03 1.33 3.51
CA GLU A 171 -12.33 -0.08 3.28
C GLU A 171 -11.28 -0.76 2.37
N ARG A 172 -9.99 -0.46 2.61
CA ARG A 172 -8.87 -1.21 2.02
C ARG A 172 -8.70 -2.54 2.74
N ILE A 173 -9.70 -3.42 2.66
CA ILE A 173 -9.54 -4.82 3.07
C ILE A 173 -8.61 -5.43 2.01
N SER A 174 -7.32 -5.66 2.34
CA SER A 174 -6.41 -6.32 1.42
C SER A 174 -6.65 -7.83 1.47
N PRO A 175 -7.11 -8.48 0.38
CA PRO A 175 -7.30 -9.93 0.35
C PRO A 175 -5.98 -10.69 0.39
N VAL A 176 -4.88 -10.03 0.02
CA VAL A 176 -3.52 -10.51 0.25
C VAL A 176 -3.04 -9.81 1.51
N ALA A 177 -2.86 -10.56 2.60
CA ALA A 177 -2.16 -10.08 3.79
C ALA A 177 -0.72 -9.75 3.40
N THR A 178 -0.52 -8.58 2.79
CA THR A 178 0.82 -8.04 2.60
C THR A 178 1.43 -7.95 3.99
N ARG A 179 2.67 -8.41 4.13
CA ARG A 179 3.51 -8.41 5.34
C ARG A 179 3.61 -7.04 6.07
N ARG A 180 2.93 -6.02 5.55
CA ARG A 180 2.86 -4.63 5.98
C ARG A 180 1.81 -4.33 7.05
N ASP A 181 0.88 -5.22 7.38
CA ASP A 181 0.03 -5.03 8.57
C ASP A 181 0.89 -4.89 9.83
N LYS A 182 2.04 -5.59 9.86
CA LYS A 182 3.08 -5.41 10.88
C LYS A 182 3.75 -4.02 10.91
N ARG A 183 3.60 -3.19 9.87
CA ARG A 183 4.24 -1.86 9.83
C ARG A 183 3.43 -0.79 10.55
N ALA A 184 2.10 -0.89 10.53
CA ALA A 184 1.23 -0.06 11.37
C ALA A 184 1.42 -0.45 12.85
N GLU A 185 1.48 -1.75 13.15
CA GLU A 185 1.86 -2.23 14.48
C GLU A 185 3.24 -1.71 14.90
N ASN A 186 4.23 -1.72 14.00
CA ASN A 186 5.55 -1.18 14.32
C ASN A 186 5.56 0.35 14.53
N GLN A 187 4.66 1.10 13.89
CA GLN A 187 4.52 2.55 14.15
C GLN A 187 3.81 2.82 15.47
N ILE A 188 2.77 2.05 15.81
CA ILE A 188 2.11 2.11 17.13
C ILE A 188 3.09 1.66 18.22
N ALA A 189 3.90 0.63 17.98
CA ALA A 189 4.95 0.21 18.89
C ALA A 189 5.99 1.33 19.09
N ARG A 190 6.39 2.04 18.03
CA ARG A 190 7.28 3.21 18.12
C ARG A 190 6.64 4.37 18.89
N LEU A 191 5.35 4.61 18.70
CA LEU A 191 4.61 5.63 19.43
C LEU A 191 4.47 5.25 20.92
N GLY A 192 4.23 3.97 21.20
CA GLY A 192 4.17 3.41 22.56
C GLY A 192 5.51 3.54 23.27
N VAL A 193 6.61 3.17 22.60
CA VAL A 193 7.98 3.35 23.14
C VAL A 193 8.28 4.83 23.39
N ALA A 194 7.93 5.74 22.47
CA ALA A 194 8.12 7.17 22.67
C ALA A 194 7.30 7.71 23.85
N THR A 195 6.06 7.23 24.01
CA THR A 195 5.17 7.64 25.11
C THR A 195 5.68 7.12 26.46
N ILE A 196 6.12 5.86 26.51
CA ILE A 196 6.74 5.27 27.70
C ILE A 196 8.01 6.03 28.07
N GLY A 197 8.87 6.33 27.09
CA GLY A 197 10.07 7.14 27.31
C GLY A 197 9.76 8.54 27.84
N ALA A 198 8.76 9.23 27.28
CA ALA A 198 8.33 10.56 27.74
C ALA A 198 7.76 10.52 29.17
N ALA A 199 6.95 9.52 29.50
CA ALA A 199 6.44 9.33 30.86
C ALA A 199 7.60 9.08 31.86
N PHE A 200 8.61 8.32 31.44
CA PHE A 200 9.81 8.05 32.24
C PHE A 200 10.68 9.28 32.47
N LEU A 201 10.66 10.30 31.57
CA LEU A 201 11.34 11.58 31.78
C LEU A 201 10.59 12.49 32.76
N ILE A 202 9.26 12.50 32.70
CA ILE A 202 8.40 13.38 33.50
C ILE A 202 8.29 12.86 34.94
N ALA A 203 8.24 11.54 35.13
CA ALA A 203 8.10 10.90 36.44
C ALA A 203 9.16 11.34 37.47
N PRO A 204 10.49 11.29 37.20
CA PRO A 204 11.50 11.72 38.15
C PRO A 204 11.46 13.24 38.43
N MET A 205 11.07 14.08 37.45
CA MET A 205 10.84 15.51 37.71
C MET A 205 9.70 15.73 38.69
N TRP A 206 8.57 15.05 38.51
CA TRP A 206 7.42 15.15 39.41
C TRP A 206 7.73 14.58 40.80
N LEU A 207 8.49 13.48 40.85
CA LEU A 207 8.89 12.83 42.08
C LEU A 207 9.85 13.72 42.90
N CYS A 208 10.79 14.42 42.25
CA CYS A 208 11.68 15.39 42.91
C CYS A 208 10.94 16.61 43.47
N ILE A 209 9.80 17.01 42.88
CA ILE A 209 8.98 18.12 43.39
C ILE A 209 8.16 17.71 44.61
N LEU A 210 7.77 16.43 44.71
CA LEU A 210 6.78 16.00 45.69
C LEU A 210 7.36 15.83 47.10
N VAL A 211 8.34 14.96 47.34
CA VAL A 211 8.85 14.67 48.72
C VAL A 211 10.16 13.87 48.66
N LEU A 212 11.33 14.46 48.42
CA LEU A 212 12.58 13.71 48.63
C LEU A 212 13.70 14.54 49.26
N ASP A 213 14.24 14.01 50.35
CA ASP A 213 15.56 14.36 50.87
C ASP A 213 16.64 14.08 49.81
N THR A 214 17.73 14.86 49.81
CA THR A 214 18.82 14.80 48.82
C THR A 214 19.38 13.40 48.60
N LEU A 215 19.49 12.60 49.67
CA LEU A 215 19.96 11.21 49.59
C LEU A 215 18.96 10.27 48.92
N GLN A 216 17.65 10.42 49.20
CA GLN A 216 16.64 9.56 48.58
C GLN A 216 16.50 9.87 47.07
N ALA A 217 16.67 11.14 46.67
CA ALA A 217 16.63 11.54 45.25
C ALA A 217 17.76 10.87 44.45
N LEU A 218 18.95 10.76 45.05
CA LEU A 218 20.11 10.11 44.43
C LEU A 218 19.86 8.61 44.18
N TRP A 219 19.26 7.91 45.15
CA TRP A 219 18.92 6.49 45.02
C TRP A 219 17.80 6.23 44.01
N MET A 220 16.76 7.08 43.97
CA MET A 220 15.65 6.89 43.03
C MET A 220 16.07 7.16 41.58
N THR A 221 16.93 8.16 41.35
CA THR A 221 17.43 8.50 40.02
C THR A 221 18.37 7.44 39.46
N THR A 222 19.25 6.85 40.28
CA THR A 222 20.13 5.76 39.84
C THR A 222 19.35 4.49 39.45
N ILE A 223 18.33 4.12 40.23
CA ILE A 223 17.45 2.98 39.91
C ILE A 223 16.67 3.24 38.62
N PHE A 224 16.10 4.45 38.45
CA PHE A 224 15.36 4.81 37.24
C PHE A 224 16.24 4.80 35.99
N VAL A 225 17.48 5.30 36.06
CA VAL A 225 18.45 5.26 34.95
C VAL A 225 18.83 3.83 34.59
N ALA A 226 19.07 2.97 35.60
CA ALA A 226 19.42 1.57 35.37
C ALA A 226 18.28 0.81 34.68
N VAL A 227 17.05 0.96 35.18
CA VAL A 227 15.86 0.32 34.57
C VAL A 227 15.62 0.83 33.16
N PHE A 228 15.74 2.14 32.93
CA PHE A 228 15.59 2.74 31.60
C PHE A 228 16.65 2.25 30.61
N GLY A 229 17.92 2.18 31.03
CA GLY A 229 19.01 1.67 30.19
C GLY A 229 18.81 0.22 29.80
N ILE A 230 18.38 -0.62 30.74
CA ILE A 230 18.02 -2.03 30.47
C ILE A 230 16.84 -2.10 29.49
N MET A 231 15.79 -1.30 29.69
CA MET A 231 14.64 -1.28 28.80
C MET A 231 15.03 -0.86 27.37
N MET A 232 15.87 0.17 27.22
CA MET A 232 16.34 0.64 25.91
C MET A 232 17.26 -0.36 25.21
N ALA A 233 18.06 -1.13 25.95
CA ALA A 233 18.90 -2.19 25.40
C ALA A 233 18.09 -3.32 24.75
N PHE A 234 16.87 -3.58 25.23
CA PHE A 234 15.97 -4.55 24.61
C PHE A 234 15.16 -3.97 23.44
N VAL A 235 14.91 -2.66 23.42
CA VAL A 235 14.04 -2.01 22.43
C VAL A 235 14.81 -1.54 21.18
N LEU A 236 16.07 -1.11 21.32
CA LEU A 236 16.86 -0.62 20.19
C LEU A 236 17.84 -1.69 19.68
N PRO A 237 17.76 -2.08 18.39
CA PRO A 237 18.68 -3.04 17.80
C PRO A 237 20.08 -2.46 17.51
N GLU A 238 20.22 -1.13 17.51
CA GLU A 238 21.50 -0.44 17.34
C GLU A 238 22.09 -0.01 18.69
N SER A 239 23.25 -0.57 19.02
CA SER A 239 23.96 -0.32 20.28
C SER A 239 24.41 1.15 20.46
N LEU A 240 24.76 1.85 19.38
CA LEU A 240 25.15 3.27 19.43
C LEU A 240 23.98 4.20 19.77
N ALA A 241 22.77 3.85 19.33
CA ALA A 241 21.58 4.61 19.64
C ALA A 241 21.14 4.42 21.10
N VAL A 242 21.40 3.25 21.69
CA VAL A 242 21.19 3.01 23.13
C VAL A 242 22.14 3.85 23.98
N LEU A 243 23.41 3.90 23.60
CA LEU A 243 24.44 4.62 24.38
C LEU A 243 24.20 6.14 24.37
N SER A 244 23.85 6.71 23.22
CA SER A 244 23.52 8.14 23.10
C SER A 244 22.24 8.51 23.85
N ALA A 245 21.18 7.69 23.76
CA ALA A 245 19.94 7.93 24.50
C ALA A 245 20.12 7.84 26.02
N THR A 246 20.88 6.85 26.50
CA THR A 246 21.16 6.67 27.93
C THR A 246 22.04 7.80 28.47
N ALA A 247 23.05 8.23 27.72
CA ALA A 247 23.91 9.36 28.09
C ALA A 247 23.13 10.68 28.15
N ALA A 248 22.29 10.95 27.15
CA ALA A 248 21.42 12.13 27.16
C ALA A 248 20.47 12.12 28.36
N TYR A 249 19.89 10.96 28.69
CA TYR A 249 19.01 10.82 29.85
C TYR A 249 19.71 11.04 31.18
N ALA A 250 20.89 10.42 31.37
CA ALA A 250 21.68 10.59 32.57
C ALA A 250 22.09 12.06 32.78
N ALA A 251 22.48 12.76 31.70
CA ALA A 251 22.83 14.19 31.78
C ALA A 251 21.67 15.05 32.29
N VAL A 252 20.45 14.82 31.78
CA VAL A 252 19.26 15.57 32.22
C VAL A 252 18.96 15.32 33.70
N LEU A 253 19.00 14.06 34.14
CA LEU A 253 18.74 13.74 35.54
C LEU A 253 19.80 14.28 36.50
N VAL A 254 21.09 14.22 36.12
CA VAL A 254 22.18 14.78 36.92
C VAL A 254 22.02 16.28 37.12
N VAL A 255 21.63 17.02 36.08
CA VAL A 255 21.35 18.47 36.18
C VAL A 255 20.21 18.72 37.17
N PHE A 256 19.13 17.94 37.13
CA PHE A 256 18.03 18.10 38.08
C PHE A 256 18.43 17.76 39.52
N VAL A 257 19.22 16.71 39.73
CA VAL A 257 19.74 16.36 41.06
C VAL A 257 20.64 17.47 41.60
N ALA A 258 21.48 18.07 40.76
CA ALA A 258 22.34 19.19 41.15
C ALA A 258 21.52 20.42 41.58
N LEU A 259 20.48 20.79 40.83
CA LEU A 259 19.59 21.91 41.18
C LEU A 259 18.83 21.67 42.50
N VAL A 260 18.45 20.43 42.78
CA VAL A 260 17.80 20.06 44.05
C VAL A 260 18.78 20.12 45.22
N ALA A 261 20.04 19.73 45.00
CA ALA A 261 21.08 19.81 46.02
C ALA A 261 21.40 21.27 46.41
N GLU A 262 21.51 22.18 45.44
CA GLU A 262 21.74 23.62 45.72
C GLU A 262 20.60 24.27 46.52
N LYS A 263 19.34 23.88 46.25
CA LYS A 263 18.18 24.40 46.98
C LYS A 263 18.18 23.99 48.47
N GLY A 264 18.84 22.89 48.82
CA GLY A 264 18.95 22.42 50.21
C GLY A 264 19.98 23.17 51.06
N GLU A 265 20.86 23.97 50.45
CA GLU A 265 21.89 24.77 51.14
C GLU A 265 21.47 26.24 51.36
N SER A 266 20.26 26.63 50.95
CA SER A 266 19.67 27.98 51.08
C SER A 266 18.69 28.07 52.25
#